data_AF-A0A971VCR7-F1
#
_entry.id   AF-A0A971VCR7-F1
#
_cell.length_a   1.000
_cell.length_b   1.000
_cell.length_c   1.000
_cell.angle_alpha   90.00
_cell.angle_beta   90.00
_cell.angle_gamma   90.00
#
_symmetry.space_group_name_H-M   'P 1'
#
loop_
_entity.id
_entity.type
_entity.pdbx_description
1 polymer ?
#
loop_
_entity_poly.entity_id
_entity_poly.type
_entity_poly.pdbx_seq_one_letter_code
_entity_poly.pdbx_strand_id
1 'polypeptide(L)'
;GTAPSLVEAMCLGLPIFSLDVETNRETTNESAFFFDTAEELVLRLNQTTEAALIANGEIMKMEAQSKYEWKTIARQYLDLIKIV
;
A
#
# COMPACT_ATOMS: atom_id res chain seq x y z
N GLY A 1 2.74 -12.92 -1.73
CA GLY A 1 4.10 -12.35 -1.80
C GLY A 1 3.96 -10.87 -2.00
N THR A 2 4.75 -10.05 -1.30
CA THR A 2 4.65 -8.58 -1.37
C THR A 2 5.06 -8.09 -2.76
N ALA A 3 4.27 -7.20 -3.37
CA ALA A 3 4.61 -6.56 -4.63
C ALA A 3 5.62 -5.42 -4.40
N PRO A 4 6.91 -5.54 -4.80
CA PRO A 4 7.93 -4.54 -4.45
C PRO A 4 7.63 -3.15 -5.05
N SER A 5 7.10 -3.11 -6.27
CA SER A 5 6.69 -1.86 -6.93
C SER A 5 5.56 -1.15 -6.19
N LEU A 6 4.65 -1.90 -5.58
CA LEU A 6 3.54 -1.34 -4.79
C LEU A 6 4.07 -0.70 -3.51
N VAL A 7 4.97 -1.37 -2.80
CA VAL A 7 5.63 -0.83 -1.61
C VAL A 7 6.46 0.40 -1.96
N GLU A 8 7.15 0.41 -3.10
CA GLU A 8 7.91 1.58 -3.57
C GLU A 8 6.99 2.80 -3.80
N ALA A 9 5.86 2.61 -4.49
CA ALA A 9 4.87 3.68 -4.67
C ALA A 9 4.33 4.20 -3.33
N MET A 10 4.10 3.31 -2.36
CA MET A 10 3.70 3.70 -1.01
C MET A 10 4.77 4.54 -0.30
N CYS A 11 6.03 4.13 -0.36
CA CYS A 11 7.16 4.85 0.24
C CYS A 11 7.31 6.27 -0.34
N LEU A 12 7.03 6.45 -1.63
CA LEU A 12 7.02 7.75 -2.30
C LEU A 12 5.81 8.63 -1.93
N GLY A 13 4.82 8.07 -1.23
CA GLY A 13 3.59 8.76 -0.87
C GLY A 13 2.68 9.05 -2.05
N LEU A 14 2.68 8.16 -3.05
CA LEU A 14 1.81 8.26 -4.21
C LEU A 14 0.43 7.65 -3.89
N PRO A 15 -0.67 8.23 -4.40
CA PRO A 15 -1.97 7.58 -4.34
C PRO A 15 -1.96 6.27 -5.15
N ILE A 16 -2.65 5.25 -4.65
CA ILE A 16 -2.66 3.92 -5.27
C ILE A 16 -4.07 3.52 -5.69
N PHE A 17 -4.20 3.26 -6.99
CA PHE A 17 -5.25 2.41 -7.54
C PHE A 17 -4.65 1.02 -7.78
N SER A 18 -5.30 -0.03 -7.28
CA SER A 18 -4.76 -1.37 -7.31
C SER A 18 -5.82 -2.40 -7.67
N LEU A 19 -5.41 -3.49 -8.33
CA LEU A 19 -6.28 -4.65 -8.48
C LEU A 19 -6.75 -5.17 -7.11
N ASP A 20 -8.02 -5.56 -7.06
CA ASP A 20 -8.68 -6.13 -5.88
C ASP A 20 -8.26 -7.59 -5.67
N VAL A 21 -7.06 -7.76 -5.13
CA VAL A 21 -6.53 -9.06 -4.71
C VAL A 21 -6.00 -8.99 -3.30
N GLU A 22 -6.11 -10.09 -2.57
CA GLU A 22 -5.79 -10.19 -1.14
C GLU A 22 -4.39 -9.67 -0.80
N THR A 23 -3.38 -10.00 -1.61
CA THR A 23 -2.01 -9.52 -1.38
C THR A 23 -1.87 -8.00 -1.47
N ASN A 24 -2.64 -7.35 -2.34
CA ASN A 24 -2.60 -5.89 -2.49
C ASN A 24 -3.35 -5.22 -1.34
N ARG A 25 -4.49 -5.79 -0.95
CA ARG A 25 -5.24 -5.37 0.24
C ARG A 25 -4.40 -5.42 1.50
N GLU A 26 -3.72 -6.55 1.74
CA GLU A 26 -2.77 -6.70 2.84
C GLU A 26 -1.63 -5.69 2.73
N THR A 27 -1.03 -5.53 1.54
CA THR A 27 0.12 -4.66 1.34
C THR A 27 -0.21 -3.20 1.66
N THR A 28 -1.36 -2.71 1.20
CA THR A 28 -1.80 -1.33 1.39
C THR A 28 -2.64 -1.12 2.64
N ASN A 29 -2.80 -2.14 3.50
CA ASN A 29 -3.65 -2.09 4.68
C ASN A 29 -5.09 -1.63 4.37
N GLU A 30 -5.72 -2.23 3.35
CA GLU A 30 -7.07 -1.89 2.87
C GLU A 30 -7.26 -0.44 2.39
N SER A 31 -6.18 0.33 2.28
CA SER A 31 -6.27 1.79 2.11
C SER A 31 -6.14 2.25 0.65
N ALA A 32 -5.85 1.36 -0.31
CA ALA A 32 -5.83 1.72 -1.73
C ALA A 32 -7.24 1.82 -2.34
N PHE A 33 -7.33 2.44 -3.52
CA PHE A 33 -8.53 2.39 -4.34
C PHE A 33 -8.54 1.09 -5.15
N PHE A 34 -9.36 0.12 -4.73
CA PHE A 34 -9.43 -1.19 -5.38
C PHE A 34 -10.37 -1.20 -6.60
N PHE A 35 -10.02 -2.03 -7.59
CA PHE A 35 -10.84 -2.31 -8.76
C PHE A 35 -10.59 -3.73 -9.30
N ASP A 36 -11.60 -4.33 -9.91
CA ASP A 36 -11.49 -5.66 -10.56
C ASP A 36 -11.42 -5.57 -12.08
N THR A 37 -11.94 -4.49 -12.66
CA THR A 37 -12.12 -4.33 -14.11
C THR A 37 -11.59 -2.99 -14.61
N ALA A 38 -11.32 -2.91 -15.92
CA ALA A 38 -10.90 -1.66 -16.54
C ALA A 38 -12.01 -0.59 -16.44
N GLU A 39 -13.27 -1.01 -16.57
CA GLU A 39 -14.44 -0.14 -16.42
C GLU A 39 -14.54 0.42 -15.01
N GLU A 40 -14.31 -0.41 -13.99
CA GLU A 40 -14.27 0.06 -12.60
C GLU A 40 -13.09 1.01 -12.37
N LEU A 41 -11.90 0.72 -12.90
CA LEU A 41 -10.75 1.63 -12.80
C LEU A 41 -11.09 3.01 -13.38
N VAL A 42 -11.67 3.06 -14.58
CA VAL A 42 -12.10 4.33 -15.21
C VAL A 42 -13.13 5.04 -14.34
N LEU A 43 -14.11 4.31 -13.78
CA LEU A 43 -15.09 4.89 -12.87
C LEU A 43 -14.43 5.52 -11.65
N ARG A 44 -13.51 4.80 -10.99
CA ARG A 44 -12.78 5.26 -9.81
C ARG A 44 -11.93 6.49 -10.12
N LEU A 45 -11.21 6.50 -11.23
CA LEU A 45 -10.40 7.65 -11.65
C LEU A 45 -11.26 8.91 -11.83
N ASN A 46 -12.46 8.78 -12.41
CA ASN A 46 -13.35 9.92 -12.63
C ASN A 46 -14.07 10.40 -11.36
N GLN A 47 -14.24 9.53 -10.36
CA GLN A 47 -14.95 9.86 -9.11
C GLN A 47 -14.02 10.31 -7.97
N THR A 48 -12.73 10.02 -8.07
CA THR A 48 -11.77 10.34 -7.02
C THR A 48 -11.36 11.80 -7.11
N THR A 49 -11.55 12.55 -6.02
CA THR A 49 -11.18 13.96 -5.95
C THR A 49 -9.67 14.12 -5.72
N GLU A 50 -9.12 15.28 -6.09
CA GLU A 50 -7.73 15.63 -5.80
C GLU A 50 -7.41 15.54 -4.29
N ALA A 51 -8.33 16.01 -3.44
CA ALA A 51 -8.20 15.89 -1.99
C ALA A 51 -8.12 14.43 -1.52
N ALA A 52 -8.91 13.52 -2.12
CA ALA A 52 -8.85 12.09 -1.81
C ALA A 52 -7.54 11.45 -2.27
N LEU A 53 -6.99 11.88 -3.42
CA LEU A 53 -5.69 11.42 -3.91
C LEU A 53 -4.55 11.85 -2.96
N ILE A 54 -4.54 13.11 -2.53
CA ILE A 54 -3.54 13.61 -1.58
C ILE A 54 -3.62 12.83 -0.26
N ALA A 55 -4.83 12.69 0.30
CA ALA A 55 -5.04 11.94 1.53
C ALA A 55 -4.60 10.47 1.41
N ASN A 56 -4.88 9.83 0.26
CA ASN A 56 -4.44 8.47 0.00
C ASN A 56 -2.91 8.37 -0.01
N GLY A 57 -2.21 9.26 -0.71
CA GLY A 57 -0.74 9.27 -0.75
C GLY A 57 -0.12 9.46 0.63
N GLU A 58 -0.69 10.32 1.48
CA GLU A 58 -0.26 10.50 2.87
C GLU A 58 -0.43 9.22 3.70
N ILE A 59 -1.58 8.53 3.56
CA ILE A 59 -1.84 7.25 4.22
C ILE A 59 -0.85 6.19 3.73
N MET A 60 -0.62 6.08 2.42
CA MET A 60 0.32 5.11 1.85
C MET A 60 1.72 5.30 2.42
N LYS A 61 2.18 6.55 2.54
CA LYS A 61 3.48 6.87 3.13
C LYS A 61 3.55 6.48 4.60
N MET A 62 2.51 6.77 5.37
CA MET A 62 2.43 6.43 6.79
C MET A 62 2.47 4.92 7.01
N GLU A 63 1.68 4.16 6.25
CA GLU A 63 1.65 2.69 6.29
C GLU A 63 3.02 2.10 5.92
N ALA A 64 3.66 2.63 4.86
CA ALA A 64 4.97 2.16 4.45
C ALA A 64 6.06 2.43 5.48
N GLN A 65 6.07 3.61 6.10
CA GLN A 65 7.01 3.95 7.17
C GLN A 65 6.81 3.06 8.41
N SER A 66 5.57 2.66 8.70
CA SER A 66 5.27 1.78 9.82
C SER A 66 5.72 0.33 9.57
N LYS A 67 5.43 -0.21 8.38
CA LYS A 67 5.53 -1.65 8.10
C LYS A 67 6.74 -2.07 7.26
N TYR A 68 7.18 -1.23 6.33
CA TYR A 68 8.13 -1.62 5.28
C TYR A 68 9.51 -0.97 5.41
N GLU A 69 9.79 -0.28 6.51
CA GLU A 69 11.15 0.19 6.79
C GLU A 69 12.08 -0.96 7.16
N TRP A 70 13.33 -0.90 6.67
CA TRP A 70 14.38 -1.88 6.99
C TRP A 70 14.58 -2.09 8.48
N LYS A 71 14.49 -1.02 9.29
CA LYS A 71 14.62 -1.12 10.75
C LYS A 71 13.51 -1.99 11.37
N THR A 72 12.30 -1.91 10.83
CA THR A 72 11.14 -2.70 11.28
C THR A 72 11.30 -4.15 10.85
N ILE A 73 11.61 -4.38 9.57
CA ILE A 73 11.78 -5.73 9.02
C ILE A 73 12.94 -6.45 9.72
N ALA A 74 14.11 -5.83 9.81
CA ALA A 74 15.28 -6.43 10.46
C ALA A 74 15.01 -6.79 11.94
N ARG A 75 14.26 -5.93 12.65
CA ARG A 75 13.83 -6.21 14.03
C ARG A 75 12.91 -7.43 14.11
N GLN A 76 11.92 -7.53 13.22
CA GLN A 76 11.00 -8.70 13.19
C GLN A 76 11.77 -10.01 12.97
N TYR A 77 12.73 -10.04 12.04
CA TYR A 77 13.59 -11.21 11.84
C TYR A 77 14.45 -11.52 13.08
N LEU A 78 15.03 -10.49 13.71
CA LEU A 78 15.83 -10.66 14.92
C LEU A 78 15.01 -11.24 16.08
N ASP A 79 13.77 -10.79 16.25
CA ASP A 79 12.87 -11.27 17.30
C ASP A 79 12.54 -12.76 17.10
N LEU A 80 12.30 -13.20 15.85
CA LEU A 80 12.08 -14.62 15.54
C LEU A 80 13.31 -15.49 15.81
N ILE A 81 14.51 -14.99 15.49
CA ILE A 81 15.76 -15.73 15.70
C ILE A 81 16.09 -15.84 17.19
N LYS A 82 15.83 -14.80 17.99
CA LYS A 82 16.12 -14.78 19.44
C LYS A 82 15.20 -15.66 20.28
N ILE A 83 14.06 -16.08 19.73
CA ILE A 83 13.11 -17.00 20.39
C ILE A 83 13.57 -18.46 20.27
N VAL A 84 14.56 -18.74 19.41
CA VAL A 84 15.23 -20.04 19.25
C VAL A 84 16.47 -20.11 20.14
#